data_AF-A0A5J9VYU5-F1
#
_entry.id   AF-A0A5J9VYU5-F1
#
_cell.length_a   1.000
_cell.length_b   1.000
_cell.length_c   1.000
_cell.angle_alpha   90.00
_cell.angle_beta   90.00
_cell.angle_gamma   90.00
#
_symmetry.space_group_name_H-M   'P 1'
#
loop_
_entity.id
_entity.type
_entity.pdbx_description
1 polymer ?
#
loop_
_entity_poly.entity_id
_entity_poly.type
_entity_poly.pdbx_seq_one_letter_code
_entity_poly.pdbx_strand_id
1 'polypeptide(L)'
;MPVSVPASGSYNFDMKHGALTRDNIYPCSVRYEDKFAIAKYELGNHSLSMIDLPDDYKTYPLLMPNKDGSLGLAVNKNARLYLWSRTVNTQGIDEWIQWRVIELDKLLPICKSYCNHVYVSGFVEDVGLIYLSIENHAVFTYELKLGRVTKVSELGGFFQPSPSYISTLQTVSLIPAINPHPNPRSISHERDMAPPPDLIDDAITEILLRLPPDDPACLFRAAVVCKLWRRVLFDPAFSRRYREFHRTPPLLGLLHNTFRQGYGRIPRFVPSTAASSPFPQKALLDGRRCWWIADCRHGRVLATENDNYIVWDPIAGNWEELRRPKISCSTYSAAVLCAVAGCSHRDYHGGPFHIIFVYYDVHRTVMNACVYSSEARDWGTPASIQPGGGCGYGFDMRPGALARDTYYCNIADCKRIVMYEFGSHSLSMIHPPDFYDMGSLLMPKEDGGLGLAGIKGSKLYLWSRMLNPEGIIGWMQWRVIELDKLPPFGIFFNGFILGGFAENMGFIYMTTGNAIYRFELKSGRLRKESETWVHFAAVFPFISFYTPDYASGKLPLLANTK
;
A
#
# COMPACT_ATOMS: atom_id res chain seq x y z
N MET A 1 33.37 28.29 31.49
CA MET A 1 33.15 27.34 32.61
C MET A 1 32.08 26.35 32.17
N PRO A 2 32.26 25.04 32.34
CA PRO A 2 31.26 24.07 31.93
C PRO A 2 30.08 24.13 32.91
N VAL A 3 28.87 24.38 32.42
CA VAL A 3 27.65 24.21 33.20
C VAL A 3 27.45 22.71 33.38
N SER A 4 27.40 22.27 34.63
CA SER A 4 27.20 20.89 35.05
C SER A 4 25.81 20.41 34.64
N VAL A 5 25.74 19.49 33.68
CA VAL A 5 24.53 18.66 33.47
C VAL A 5 24.56 17.54 34.52
N PRO A 6 23.51 17.34 35.33
CA PRO A 6 23.50 16.29 36.33
C PRO A 6 23.59 14.91 35.67
N ALA A 7 24.53 14.10 36.15
CA ALA A 7 24.99 12.84 35.56
C ALA A 7 24.03 11.65 35.78
N SER A 8 22.79 11.88 36.22
CA SER A 8 21.84 10.80 36.50
C SER A 8 20.42 11.21 36.14
N GLY A 9 20.00 10.89 34.92
CA GLY A 9 18.63 11.02 34.43
C GLY A 9 18.53 10.46 33.02
N SER A 10 17.44 9.77 32.70
CA SER A 10 17.15 9.35 31.32
C SER A 10 16.65 10.56 30.53
N TYR A 11 17.46 11.06 29.60
CA TYR A 11 17.11 12.17 28.72
C TYR A 11 16.52 11.63 27.41
N ASN A 12 15.28 12.00 27.09
CA ASN A 12 14.70 11.77 25.77
C ASN A 12 14.77 13.07 24.98
N PHE A 13 15.50 13.04 23.86
CA PHE A 13 15.65 14.16 22.93
C PHE A 13 14.67 14.00 21.77
N ASP A 14 13.83 15.00 21.53
CA ASP A 14 13.08 15.09 20.27
C ASP A 14 13.81 16.01 19.30
N MET A 15 14.54 15.43 18.34
CA MET A 15 15.30 16.16 17.32
C MET A 15 14.42 16.69 16.16
N LYS A 16 13.09 16.53 16.23
CA LYS A 16 12.19 16.78 15.09
C LYS A 16 11.67 18.21 14.97
N HIS A 17 11.97 19.11 15.91
CA HIS A 17 11.28 20.40 16.08
C HIS A 17 12.19 21.60 16.40
N GLY A 18 13.42 21.62 15.87
CA GLY A 18 14.34 22.73 16.15
C GLY A 18 13.93 24.05 15.48
N ALA A 19 14.28 25.18 16.10
CA ALA A 19 14.09 26.51 15.53
C ALA A 19 15.44 27.24 15.45
N LEU A 20 15.59 28.10 14.44
CA LEU A 20 16.72 29.00 14.30
C LEU A 20 16.18 30.43 14.36
N THR A 21 16.69 31.22 15.29
CA THR A 21 16.53 32.67 15.26
C THR A 21 17.88 33.30 14.92
N ARG A 22 17.90 34.62 14.71
CA ARG A 22 19.07 35.35 14.20
C ARG A 22 20.38 35.03 14.93
N ASP A 23 20.32 34.91 16.26
CA ASP A 23 21.51 34.74 17.11
C ASP A 23 21.51 33.42 17.92
N ASN A 24 20.47 32.58 17.78
CA ASN A 24 20.27 31.41 18.64
C ASN A 24 19.75 30.20 17.87
N ILE A 25 20.26 29.01 18.21
CA ILE A 25 19.75 27.71 17.77
C ILE A 25 18.98 27.07 18.92
N TYR A 26 17.79 26.57 18.64
CA TYR A 26 16.98 25.80 19.58
C TYR A 26 16.88 24.37 19.07
N PRO A 27 17.81 23.46 19.41
CA PRO A 27 17.96 22.19 18.70
C PRO A 27 16.89 21.14 19.03
N CYS A 28 16.29 21.18 20.22
CA CYS A 28 15.30 20.19 20.64
C CYS A 28 14.53 20.63 21.90
N SER A 29 13.36 20.01 22.09
CA SER A 29 12.73 19.91 23.41
C SER A 29 13.36 18.75 24.17
N VAL A 30 13.74 19.00 25.42
CA VAL A 30 14.35 18.05 26.35
C VAL A 30 13.31 17.69 27.40
N ARG A 31 13.08 16.40 27.61
CA ARG A 31 12.32 15.91 28.77
C ARG A 31 13.28 15.59 29.91
N TYR A 32 13.08 16.21 31.06
CA TYR A 32 13.79 15.93 32.31
C TYR A 32 12.78 15.56 33.40
N GLU A 33 12.89 14.33 33.90
CA GLU A 33 11.87 13.69 34.76
C GLU A 33 10.47 13.74 34.10
N ASP A 34 9.61 14.66 34.54
CA ASP A 34 8.26 14.90 34.04
C ASP A 34 8.02 16.31 33.48
N LYS A 35 9.08 17.13 33.35
CA LYS A 35 8.98 18.47 32.77
C LYS A 35 9.65 18.53 31.40
N PHE A 36 9.05 19.31 30.50
CA PHE A 36 9.65 19.65 29.23
C PHE A 36 10.33 21.02 29.32
N ALA A 37 11.53 21.11 28.75
CA ALA A 37 12.30 22.33 28.60
C ALA A 37 12.85 22.43 27.17
N ILE A 38 13.29 23.62 26.77
CA ILE A 38 13.88 23.89 25.46
C ILE A 38 15.36 24.15 25.63
N ALA A 39 16.19 23.42 24.89
CA ALA A 39 17.61 23.77 24.81
C ALA A 39 17.80 25.02 23.94
N LYS A 40 18.64 25.96 24.40
CA LYS A 40 19.05 27.16 23.66
C LYS A 40 20.56 27.19 23.54
N TYR A 41 21.04 27.27 22.30
CA TYR A 41 22.45 27.46 21.98
C TYR A 41 22.65 28.85 21.39
N GLU A 42 23.44 29.68 22.06
CA GLU A 42 23.73 31.05 21.64
C GLU A 42 24.96 31.07 20.72
N LEU A 43 24.80 31.57 19.48
CA LEU A 43 25.86 31.53 18.47
C LEU A 43 27.03 32.47 18.79
N GLY A 44 26.73 33.64 19.39
CA GLY A 44 27.74 34.68 19.62
C GLY A 44 28.76 34.36 20.71
N ASN A 45 28.39 33.56 21.72
CA ASN A 45 29.24 33.20 22.85
C ASN A 45 29.44 31.68 23.03
N HIS A 46 28.87 30.87 22.13
CA HIS A 46 28.90 29.40 22.15
C HIS A 46 28.42 28.78 23.48
N SER A 47 27.42 29.40 24.11
CA SER A 47 26.85 28.91 25.37
C SER A 47 25.58 28.08 25.14
N LEU A 48 25.39 27.06 25.98
CA LEU A 48 24.18 26.24 26.03
C LEU A 48 23.43 26.52 27.33
N SER A 49 22.14 26.84 27.23
CA SER A 49 21.24 27.08 28.35
C SER A 49 19.91 26.35 28.15
N MET A 50 19.13 26.25 29.22
CA MET A 50 17.79 25.65 29.19
C MET A 50 16.74 26.71 29.44
N ILE A 51 15.60 26.56 28.78
CA ILE A 51 14.43 27.40 28.99
C ILE A 51 13.25 26.54 29.42
N ASP A 52 12.59 26.95 30.50
CA ASP A 52 11.27 26.47 30.87
C ASP A 52 10.17 26.83 29.86
N LEU A 53 9.22 25.91 29.72
CA LEU A 53 7.99 26.17 28.97
C LEU A 53 7.04 27.10 29.75
N PRO A 54 6.14 27.82 29.06
CA PRO A 54 5.21 28.74 29.71
C PRO A 54 4.19 28.06 30.65
N ASP A 55 3.99 26.75 30.52
CA ASP A 55 3.06 25.96 31.33
C ASP A 55 3.51 24.48 31.32
N ASP A 56 2.93 23.68 32.20
CA ASP A 56 3.13 22.22 32.27
C ASP A 56 2.37 21.53 31.13
N TYR A 57 3.06 21.34 30.01
CA TYR A 57 2.55 20.64 28.83
C TYR A 57 3.04 19.19 28.82
N LYS A 58 2.14 18.25 28.53
CA LYS A 58 2.46 16.81 28.45
C LYS A 58 2.81 16.32 27.04
N THR A 59 2.91 17.25 26.08
CA THR A 59 3.14 16.99 24.65
C THR A 59 4.33 17.82 24.17
N TYR A 60 5.04 17.34 23.16
CA TYR A 60 6.14 18.10 22.55
C TYR A 60 5.59 19.37 21.87
N PRO A 61 6.03 20.56 22.30
CA PRO A 61 5.63 21.80 21.64
C PRO A 61 6.39 21.99 20.33
N LEU A 62 5.75 22.63 19.35
CA LEU A 62 6.41 23.05 18.13
C LEU A 62 7.07 24.41 18.34
N LEU A 63 8.38 24.49 18.11
CA LEU A 63 9.11 25.76 18.07
C LEU A 63 8.93 26.41 16.70
N MET A 64 8.68 27.71 16.70
CA MET A 64 8.42 28.46 15.48
C MET A 64 9.21 29.77 15.49
N PRO A 65 10.09 30.05 14.51
CA PRO A 65 10.64 31.39 14.39
C PRO A 65 9.54 32.38 13.99
N ASN A 66 9.40 33.47 14.74
CA ASN A 66 8.47 34.54 14.42
C ASN A 66 9.12 35.52 13.44
N LYS A 67 8.29 36.26 12.68
CA LYS A 67 8.78 37.22 11.67
C LYS A 67 9.60 38.38 12.26
N ASP A 68 9.41 38.68 13.53
CA ASP A 68 10.19 39.69 14.27
C ASP A 68 11.53 39.14 14.80
N GLY A 69 11.85 37.87 14.49
CA GLY A 69 13.07 37.19 14.94
C GLY A 69 12.96 36.58 16.34
N SER A 70 11.81 36.70 17.00
CA SER A 70 11.56 36.08 18.30
C SER A 70 11.23 34.58 18.20
N LEU A 71 11.30 33.86 19.32
CA LEU A 71 10.90 32.46 19.40
C LEU A 71 9.41 32.34 19.70
N GLY A 72 8.66 31.73 18.80
CA GLY A 72 7.29 31.30 19.00
C GLY A 72 7.19 29.85 19.46
N LEU A 73 6.08 29.52 20.11
CA LEU A 73 5.77 28.17 20.57
C LEU A 73 4.28 27.85 20.34
N ALA A 74 4.02 26.71 19.71
CA ALA A 74 2.67 26.20 19.46
C ALA A 74 2.48 24.83 20.12
N VAL A 75 1.43 24.70 20.93
CA VAL A 75 1.20 23.46 21.70
C VAL A 75 -0.29 23.22 21.96
N ASN A 76 -0.71 21.97 21.89
CA ASN A 76 -2.07 21.57 22.25
C ASN A 76 -2.12 21.11 23.72
N LYS A 77 -3.10 21.66 24.47
CA LYS A 77 -3.53 21.15 25.78
C LYS A 77 -5.05 21.19 25.85
N ASN A 78 -5.67 20.06 26.18
CA ASN A 78 -7.13 19.94 26.39
C ASN A 78 -7.98 20.51 25.22
N ALA A 79 -7.69 20.10 23.98
CA ALA A 79 -8.39 20.54 22.77
C ALA A 79 -8.27 22.05 22.48
N ARG A 80 -7.26 22.72 23.05
CA ARG A 80 -6.93 24.11 22.77
C ARG A 80 -5.51 24.20 22.26
N LEU A 81 -5.32 24.89 21.14
CA LEU A 81 -4.02 25.24 20.61
C LEU A 81 -3.59 26.59 21.21
N TYR A 82 -2.52 26.56 22.00
CA TYR A 82 -1.91 27.72 22.61
C TYR A 82 -0.76 28.20 21.75
N LEU A 83 -0.74 29.50 21.44
CA LEU A 83 0.33 30.16 20.71
C LEU A 83 0.99 31.20 21.62
N TRP A 84 2.28 31.02 21.80
CA TRP A 84 3.13 31.87 22.63
C TRP A 84 4.19 32.54 21.78
N SER A 85 4.62 33.71 22.21
CA SER A 85 5.78 34.41 21.69
C SER A 85 6.69 34.73 22.84
N ARG A 86 7.99 34.62 22.62
CA ARG A 86 9.00 34.95 23.60
C ARG A 86 9.48 36.38 23.35
N THR A 87 9.31 37.25 24.32
CA THR A 87 9.63 38.67 24.16
C THR A 87 10.37 39.18 25.37
N VAL A 88 11.25 40.15 25.13
CA VAL A 88 11.88 40.90 26.21
C VAL A 88 10.93 42.01 26.65
N ASN A 89 10.51 41.97 27.90
CA ASN A 89 9.61 42.97 28.47
C ASN A 89 10.33 44.31 28.70
N THR A 90 9.60 45.33 29.14
CA THR A 90 10.14 46.69 29.36
C THR A 90 11.23 46.76 30.44
N GLN A 91 11.41 45.70 31.23
CA GLN A 91 12.45 45.58 32.26
C GLN A 91 13.67 44.79 31.77
N GLY A 92 13.71 44.38 30.50
CA GLY A 92 14.81 43.59 29.95
C GLY A 92 14.73 42.10 30.28
N ILE A 93 13.62 41.63 30.84
CA ILE A 93 13.42 40.22 31.20
C ILE A 93 12.78 39.49 30.03
N ASP A 94 13.37 38.36 29.68
CA ASP A 94 12.91 37.48 28.61
C ASP A 94 11.80 36.56 29.11
N GLU A 95 10.57 36.73 28.61
CA GLU A 95 9.38 36.05 29.10
C GLU A 95 8.49 35.50 27.97
N TRP A 96 7.66 34.51 28.31
CA TRP A 96 6.65 33.99 27.40
C TRP A 96 5.36 34.81 27.49
N ILE A 97 4.91 35.35 26.36
CA ILE A 97 3.62 36.03 26.22
C ILE A 97 2.68 35.15 25.40
N GLN A 98 1.54 34.79 26.00
CA GLN A 98 0.45 34.14 25.28
C GLN A 98 -0.26 35.19 24.41
N TRP A 99 -0.19 35.03 23.09
CA TRP A 99 -0.82 36.00 22.19
C TRP A 99 -2.09 35.45 21.53
N ARG A 100 -2.31 34.12 21.55
CA ARG A 100 -3.55 33.52 21.03
C ARG A 100 -3.85 32.14 21.63
N VAL A 101 -5.14 31.88 21.81
CA VAL A 101 -5.68 30.55 22.13
C VAL A 101 -6.78 30.22 21.14
N ILE A 102 -6.75 29.00 20.60
CA ILE A 102 -7.66 28.54 19.56
C ILE A 102 -8.36 27.28 20.06
N GLU A 103 -9.70 27.30 20.10
CA GLU A 103 -10.50 26.14 20.47
C GLU A 103 -10.64 25.20 19.27
N LEU A 104 -9.96 24.05 19.32
CA LEU A 104 -9.87 23.12 18.19
C LEU A 104 -11.20 22.41 17.94
N ASP A 105 -12.03 22.23 18.97
CA ASP A 105 -13.36 21.61 18.87
C ASP A 105 -14.39 22.46 18.13
N LYS A 106 -14.18 23.78 18.08
CA LYS A 106 -14.99 24.71 17.26
C LYS A 106 -14.44 24.88 15.85
N LEU A 107 -13.16 24.59 15.66
CA LEU A 107 -12.41 24.91 14.46
C LEU A 107 -12.27 23.73 13.50
N LEU A 108 -12.05 22.52 14.04
CA LEU A 108 -11.84 21.30 13.27
C LEU A 108 -13.16 20.52 13.17
N PRO A 109 -13.56 20.04 11.98
CA PRO A 109 -14.78 19.24 11.79
C PRO A 109 -14.59 17.79 12.25
N ILE A 110 -14.25 17.59 13.53
CA ILE A 110 -13.90 16.30 14.14
C ILE A 110 -14.56 16.16 15.52
N CYS A 111 -14.75 14.93 16.01
CA CYS A 111 -15.30 14.74 17.36
C CYS A 111 -14.38 15.34 18.44
N LYS A 112 -15.00 15.91 19.49
CA LYS A 112 -14.30 16.56 20.61
C LYS A 112 -13.28 15.65 21.31
N SER A 113 -13.55 14.34 21.37
CA SER A 113 -12.61 13.34 21.91
C SER A 113 -11.28 13.29 21.14
N TYR A 114 -11.29 13.49 19.82
CA TYR A 114 -10.08 13.51 18.99
C TYR A 114 -9.30 14.82 19.08
N CYS A 115 -9.93 15.93 19.51
CA CYS A 115 -9.26 17.23 19.62
C CYS A 115 -8.14 17.23 20.67
N ASN A 116 -8.23 16.35 21.68
CA ASN A 116 -7.18 16.15 22.69
C ASN A 116 -5.94 15.44 22.13
N HIS A 117 -6.07 14.77 20.99
CA HIS A 117 -5.01 14.01 20.33
C HIS A 117 -4.44 14.73 19.09
N VAL A 118 -4.88 15.97 18.83
CA VAL A 118 -4.28 16.81 17.79
C VAL A 118 -2.91 17.25 18.29
N TYR A 119 -1.85 16.97 17.53
CA TYR A 119 -0.52 17.52 17.80
C TYR A 119 -0.09 18.43 16.65
N VAL A 120 0.81 19.35 16.97
CA VAL A 120 1.33 20.34 16.03
C VAL A 120 2.54 19.71 15.34
N SER A 121 2.42 19.40 14.05
CA SER A 121 3.39 18.55 13.33
C SER A 121 4.40 19.31 12.49
N GLY A 122 4.17 20.60 12.22
CA GLY A 122 5.10 21.42 11.47
C GLY A 122 4.63 22.86 11.28
N PHE A 123 5.57 23.72 10.88
CA PHE A 123 5.35 25.14 10.63
C PHE A 123 6.04 25.56 9.32
N VAL A 124 5.36 26.39 8.54
CA VAL A 124 5.90 27.00 7.31
C VAL A 124 6.11 28.49 7.57
N GLU A 125 7.36 28.88 7.75
CA GLU A 125 7.77 30.21 8.22
C GLU A 125 7.27 31.36 7.33
N ASP A 126 7.47 31.27 6.02
CA ASP A 126 7.16 32.37 5.09
C ASP A 126 5.67 32.71 5.03
N VAL A 127 4.83 31.68 5.12
CA VAL A 127 3.37 31.77 4.95
C VAL A 127 2.64 31.84 6.30
N GLY A 128 3.27 31.42 7.40
CA GLY A 128 2.65 31.37 8.72
C GLY A 128 1.59 30.26 8.81
N LEU A 129 1.86 29.10 8.23
CA LEU A 129 0.97 27.94 8.25
C LEU A 129 1.45 26.93 9.30
N ILE A 130 0.52 26.46 10.13
CA ILE A 130 0.74 25.40 11.10
C ILE A 130 0.04 24.13 10.63
N TYR A 131 0.73 23.00 10.67
CA TYR A 131 0.11 21.69 10.46
C TYR A 131 -0.39 21.11 11.78
N LEU A 132 -1.68 20.79 11.80
CA LEU A 132 -2.38 20.13 12.89
C LEU A 132 -2.68 18.70 12.46
N SER A 133 -1.99 17.74 13.06
CA SER A 133 -2.12 16.33 12.74
C SER A 133 -2.93 15.62 13.81
N ILE A 134 -3.85 14.78 13.37
CA ILE A 134 -4.52 13.79 14.22
C ILE A 134 -4.03 12.44 13.76
N GLU A 135 -3.42 11.70 14.67
CA GLU A 135 -2.88 10.38 14.40
C GLU A 135 -3.89 9.50 13.66
N ASN A 136 -3.51 8.98 12.48
CA ASN A 136 -4.31 8.08 11.63
C ASN A 136 -5.67 8.63 11.15
N HIS A 137 -5.94 9.93 11.31
CA HIS A 137 -7.27 10.49 11.03
C HIS A 137 -7.31 11.65 10.04
N ALA A 138 -6.53 12.70 10.21
CA ALA A 138 -6.53 13.84 9.30
C ALA A 138 -5.33 14.75 9.55
N VAL A 139 -4.95 15.50 8.51
CA VAL A 139 -4.05 16.64 8.65
C VAL A 139 -4.81 17.89 8.21
N PHE A 140 -4.74 18.90 9.05
CA PHE A 140 -5.29 20.22 8.77
C PHE A 140 -4.15 21.23 8.70
N THR A 141 -4.27 22.21 7.82
CA THR A 141 -3.45 23.42 7.87
C THR A 141 -4.25 24.52 8.55
N TYR A 142 -3.62 25.21 9.49
CA TYR A 142 -4.11 26.42 10.12
C TYR A 142 -3.28 27.62 9.69
N GLU A 143 -3.91 28.60 9.05
CA GLU A 143 -3.25 29.83 8.63
C GLU A 143 -3.31 30.89 9.75
N LEU A 144 -2.15 31.27 10.31
CA LEU A 144 -2.06 32.14 11.48
C LEU A 144 -2.72 33.51 11.25
N LYS A 145 -2.59 34.10 10.06
CA LYS A 145 -3.13 35.43 9.75
C LYS A 145 -4.64 35.43 9.54
N LEU A 146 -5.14 34.56 8.68
CA LEU A 146 -6.55 34.53 8.29
C LEU A 146 -7.42 33.65 9.19
N GLY A 147 -6.81 32.83 10.05
CA GLY A 147 -7.53 31.85 10.89
C GLY A 147 -8.22 30.75 10.09
N ARG A 148 -7.84 30.57 8.82
CA ARG A 148 -8.46 29.60 7.92
C ARG A 148 -7.93 28.21 8.22
N VAL A 149 -8.85 27.24 8.19
CA VAL A 149 -8.53 25.82 8.29
C VAL A 149 -8.84 25.15 6.97
N THR A 150 -7.87 24.39 6.49
CA THR A 150 -8.07 23.53 5.32
C THR A 150 -7.73 22.11 5.72
N LYS A 151 -8.64 21.17 5.45
CA LYS A 151 -8.33 19.75 5.55
C LYS A 151 -7.46 19.41 4.35
N VAL A 152 -6.18 19.11 4.58
CA VAL A 152 -5.23 18.80 3.51
C VAL A 152 -5.05 17.29 3.32
N SER A 153 -5.46 16.49 4.31
CA SER A 153 -5.46 15.03 4.22
C SER A 153 -6.57 14.41 5.08
N GLU A 154 -7.19 13.34 4.58
CA GLU A 154 -8.10 12.48 5.35
C GLU A 154 -7.37 11.38 6.16
N LEU A 155 -6.04 11.48 6.26
CA LEU A 155 -5.18 10.49 6.92
C LEU A 155 -4.01 11.25 7.58
N GLY A 156 -3.95 11.28 8.91
CA GLY A 156 -2.82 11.85 9.65
C GLY A 156 -1.81 10.78 10.07
N GLY A 157 -0.57 11.13 10.35
CA GLY A 157 0.47 10.18 10.76
C GLY A 157 1.64 10.88 11.46
N PHE A 158 2.39 10.14 12.29
CA PHE A 158 3.52 10.61 13.15
C PHE A 158 4.71 11.26 12.43
N PHE A 159 4.73 11.25 11.10
CA PHE A 159 5.86 11.69 10.30
C PHE A 159 5.55 13.03 9.64
N GLN A 160 6.49 13.98 9.75
CA GLN A 160 6.47 15.16 8.92
C GLN A 160 6.36 14.74 7.45
N PRO A 161 5.50 15.41 6.66
CA PRO A 161 5.72 15.45 5.24
C PRO A 161 7.10 16.06 4.98
N SER A 162 8.00 15.30 4.34
CA SER A 162 9.29 15.79 3.84
C SER A 162 9.12 17.16 3.14
N PRO A 163 10.13 18.07 3.14
CA PRO A 163 10.09 19.31 2.35
C PRO A 163 9.66 19.09 0.88
N SER A 164 9.90 17.90 0.31
CA SER A 164 9.41 17.51 -1.02
C SER A 164 7.88 17.32 -1.12
N TYR A 165 7.20 16.87 -0.06
CA TYR A 165 5.74 16.77 0.01
C TYR A 165 5.07 18.16 -0.03
N ILE A 166 5.73 19.18 0.55
CA ILE A 166 5.24 20.58 0.53
C ILE A 166 5.30 21.17 -0.89
N SER A 167 6.37 20.89 -1.66
CA SER A 167 6.47 21.35 -3.05
C SER A 167 5.43 20.69 -3.98
N THR A 168 5.04 19.46 -3.67
CA THR A 168 4.08 18.67 -4.48
C THR A 168 2.63 19.10 -4.21
N LEU A 169 2.30 19.53 -2.98
CA LEU A 169 0.98 20.07 -2.65
C LEU A 169 0.76 21.49 -3.21
N GLN A 170 1.81 22.30 -3.33
CA GLN A 170 1.73 23.63 -3.95
C GLN A 170 1.57 23.56 -5.48
N THR A 171 2.11 22.54 -6.15
CA THR A 171 1.97 22.40 -7.62
C THR A 171 0.58 21.93 -8.05
N VAL A 172 -0.14 21.20 -7.20
CA VAL A 172 -1.51 20.74 -7.51
C VAL A 172 -2.55 21.86 -7.35
N SER A 173 -2.25 22.91 -6.57
CA SER A 173 -3.21 23.97 -6.23
C SER A 173 -3.12 25.21 -7.14
N LEU A 174 -2.22 25.23 -8.13
CA LEU A 174 -1.97 26.40 -8.99
C LEU A 174 -1.95 26.08 -10.50
N ILE A 175 -2.54 24.97 -10.95
CA ILE A 175 -2.80 24.78 -12.39
C ILE A 175 -4.03 25.64 -12.75
N PRO A 176 -3.90 26.70 -13.58
CA PRO A 176 -5.05 27.43 -14.05
C PRO A 176 -5.91 26.50 -14.90
N ALA A 177 -7.21 26.47 -14.64
CA ALA A 177 -8.18 25.82 -15.50
C ALA A 177 -7.98 26.30 -16.94
N ILE A 178 -7.54 25.39 -17.82
CA ILE A 178 -7.53 25.63 -19.26
C ILE A 178 -9.00 25.70 -19.68
N ASN A 179 -9.45 26.91 -20.00
CA ASN A 179 -10.78 27.16 -20.53
C ASN A 179 -10.99 26.33 -21.82
N PRO A 180 -12.12 25.60 -21.95
CA PRO A 180 -12.47 24.99 -23.21
C PRO A 180 -12.88 26.06 -24.23
N HIS A 181 -12.17 26.10 -25.36
CA HIS A 181 -12.55 26.91 -26.52
C HIS A 181 -13.88 26.44 -27.13
N PRO A 182 -14.59 27.33 -27.85
CA PRO A 182 -16.03 27.21 -28.06
C PRO A 182 -16.43 26.27 -29.20
N ASN A 183 -17.64 25.70 -29.04
CA ASN A 183 -18.41 24.90 -29.99
C ASN A 183 -18.15 25.20 -31.49
N PRO A 184 -17.90 24.17 -32.32
CA PRO A 184 -18.13 24.28 -33.74
C PRO A 184 -19.64 24.28 -34.02
N ARG A 185 -20.06 25.35 -34.70
CA ARG A 185 -21.42 25.59 -35.17
C ARG A 185 -21.90 24.42 -36.04
N SER A 186 -23.17 24.07 -35.84
CA SER A 186 -23.97 23.20 -36.70
C SER A 186 -23.92 23.65 -38.15
N ILE A 187 -23.42 22.79 -39.04
CA ILE A 187 -23.70 22.86 -40.47
C ILE A 187 -24.64 21.70 -40.78
N SER A 188 -25.92 22.02 -40.93
CA SER A 188 -26.95 21.14 -41.47
C SER A 188 -26.69 20.94 -42.96
N HIS A 189 -26.20 19.76 -43.34
CA HIS A 189 -26.39 19.24 -44.68
C HIS A 189 -27.14 17.92 -44.55
N GLU A 190 -28.46 17.99 -44.74
CA GLU A 190 -29.26 16.85 -45.18
C GLU A 190 -28.67 16.35 -46.49
N ARG A 191 -28.01 15.20 -46.44
CA ARG A 191 -27.94 14.27 -47.56
C ARG A 191 -28.57 12.99 -47.08
N ASP A 192 -29.63 12.58 -47.77
CA ASP A 192 -30.21 11.25 -47.69
C ASP A 192 -29.10 10.22 -47.86
N MET A 193 -28.62 9.69 -46.73
CA MET A 193 -27.76 8.52 -46.68
C MET A 193 -28.69 7.31 -46.57
N ALA A 194 -28.66 6.47 -47.59
CA ALA A 194 -29.20 5.12 -47.51
C ALA A 194 -28.65 4.43 -46.23
N PRO A 195 -29.44 3.58 -45.55
CA PRO A 195 -28.98 2.91 -44.34
C PRO A 195 -27.67 2.17 -44.62
N PRO A 196 -26.64 2.28 -43.75
CA PRO A 196 -25.42 1.52 -43.93
C PRO A 196 -25.75 0.03 -43.95
N PRO A 197 -25.04 -0.80 -44.73
CA PRO A 197 -25.23 -2.24 -44.68
C PRO A 197 -25.05 -2.72 -43.24
N ASP A 198 -25.95 -3.57 -42.77
CA ASP A 198 -25.82 -4.23 -41.47
C ASP A 198 -24.42 -4.85 -41.36
N LEU A 199 -23.63 -4.37 -40.40
CA LEU A 199 -22.39 -5.03 -40.02
C LEU A 199 -22.76 -6.43 -39.56
N ILE A 200 -22.38 -7.45 -40.35
CA ILE A 200 -22.56 -8.87 -40.02
C ILE A 200 -21.95 -9.11 -38.63
N ASP A 201 -22.60 -9.93 -37.80
CA ASP A 201 -22.18 -10.27 -36.42
C ASP A 201 -20.68 -10.60 -36.30
N ASP A 202 -20.10 -11.19 -37.34
CA ASP A 202 -18.67 -11.50 -37.43
C ASP A 202 -17.78 -10.25 -37.44
N ALA A 203 -18.14 -9.22 -38.21
CA ALA A 203 -17.38 -7.96 -38.27
C ALA A 203 -17.45 -7.19 -36.94
N ILE A 204 -18.60 -7.22 -36.26
CA ILE A 204 -18.76 -6.64 -34.92
C ILE A 204 -17.89 -7.38 -33.92
N THR A 205 -17.91 -8.71 -33.95
CA THR A 205 -17.03 -9.53 -33.10
C THR A 205 -15.57 -9.15 -33.32
N GLU A 206 -15.12 -9.08 -34.58
CA GLU A 206 -13.75 -8.71 -34.92
C GLU A 206 -13.35 -7.33 -34.38
N ILE A 207 -14.24 -6.34 -34.46
CA ILE A 207 -13.99 -5.01 -33.89
C ILE A 207 -13.85 -5.09 -32.37
N LEU A 208 -14.77 -5.78 -31.71
CA LEU A 208 -14.79 -5.91 -30.24
C LEU A 208 -13.60 -6.71 -29.70
N LEU A 209 -13.11 -7.71 -30.45
CA LEU A 209 -11.91 -8.48 -30.10
C LEU A 209 -10.64 -7.65 -30.08
N ARG A 210 -10.61 -6.51 -30.78
CA ARG A 210 -9.45 -5.60 -30.84
C ARG A 210 -9.46 -4.56 -29.72
N LEU A 211 -10.49 -4.52 -28.88
CA LEU A 211 -10.53 -3.61 -27.74
C LEU A 211 -9.45 -3.98 -26.71
N PRO A 212 -8.82 -2.99 -26.05
CA PRO A 212 -7.73 -3.25 -25.12
C PRO A 212 -8.22 -3.98 -23.86
N PRO A 213 -7.58 -5.09 -23.44
CA PRO A 213 -7.99 -5.84 -22.26
C PRO A 213 -7.65 -5.12 -20.94
N ASP A 214 -6.64 -4.27 -20.94
CA ASP A 214 -6.22 -3.47 -19.78
C ASP A 214 -7.13 -2.26 -19.48
N ASP A 215 -8.04 -1.90 -20.38
CA ASP A 215 -9.10 -0.92 -20.14
C ASP A 215 -10.51 -1.55 -20.24
N PRO A 216 -11.04 -2.13 -19.15
CA PRO A 216 -12.39 -2.68 -19.13
C PRO A 216 -13.48 -1.69 -19.55
N ALA A 217 -13.26 -0.38 -19.40
CA ALA A 217 -14.24 0.65 -19.77
C ALA A 217 -14.55 0.62 -21.27
N CYS A 218 -13.64 0.15 -22.12
CA CYS A 218 -13.88 -0.02 -23.55
C CYS A 218 -15.02 -1.01 -23.84
N LEU A 219 -15.01 -2.17 -23.19
CA LEU A 219 -16.06 -3.19 -23.36
C LEU A 219 -17.42 -2.67 -22.83
N PHE A 220 -17.42 -1.92 -21.74
CA PHE A 220 -18.66 -1.29 -21.25
C PHE A 220 -19.23 -0.25 -22.20
N ARG A 221 -18.37 0.64 -22.73
CA ARG A 221 -18.78 1.64 -23.71
C ARG A 221 -19.33 0.96 -24.96
N ALA A 222 -18.70 -0.12 -25.41
CA ALA A 222 -19.18 -0.92 -26.52
C ALA A 222 -20.54 -1.57 -26.24
N ALA A 223 -20.77 -2.09 -25.03
CA ALA A 223 -22.03 -2.72 -24.64
C ALA A 223 -23.23 -1.75 -24.61
N VAL A 224 -22.99 -0.44 -24.46
CA VAL A 224 -24.06 0.57 -24.46
C VAL A 224 -24.32 1.20 -25.83
N VAL A 225 -23.51 0.89 -26.87
CA VAL A 225 -23.70 1.42 -28.23
C VAL A 225 -25.03 0.96 -28.83
N CYS A 226 -25.28 -0.35 -28.85
CA CYS A 226 -26.53 -0.91 -29.36
C CYS A 226 -26.78 -2.33 -28.81
N LYS A 227 -28.01 -2.83 -28.99
CA LYS A 227 -28.42 -4.17 -28.53
C LYS A 227 -27.58 -5.29 -29.16
N LEU A 228 -27.14 -5.11 -30.40
CA LEU A 228 -26.36 -6.10 -31.13
C LEU A 228 -24.96 -6.28 -30.52
N TRP A 229 -24.24 -5.17 -30.28
CA TRP A 229 -22.93 -5.17 -29.65
C TRP A 229 -23.00 -5.74 -28.23
N ARG A 230 -24.05 -5.36 -27.49
CA ARG A 230 -24.33 -5.96 -26.18
C ARG A 230 -24.54 -7.48 -26.29
N ARG A 231 -25.30 -7.97 -27.27
CA ARG A 231 -25.51 -9.41 -27.45
C ARG A 231 -24.19 -10.14 -27.67
N VAL A 232 -23.33 -9.60 -28.55
CA VAL A 232 -22.01 -10.20 -28.83
C VAL A 232 -21.13 -10.21 -27.58
N LEU A 233 -21.05 -9.12 -26.82
CA LEU A 233 -20.20 -9.01 -25.63
C LEU A 233 -20.62 -9.93 -24.47
N PHE A 234 -21.91 -10.28 -24.40
CA PHE A 234 -22.44 -11.17 -23.36
C PHE A 234 -22.53 -12.63 -23.84
N ASP A 235 -22.12 -12.94 -25.07
CA ASP A 235 -22.03 -14.31 -25.56
C ASP A 235 -20.78 -15.00 -24.94
N PRO A 236 -20.93 -16.14 -24.23
CA PRO A 236 -19.78 -16.90 -23.72
C PRO A 236 -18.75 -17.27 -24.79
N ALA A 237 -19.15 -17.41 -26.06
CA ALA A 237 -18.23 -17.66 -27.17
C ALA A 237 -17.35 -16.44 -27.50
N PHE A 238 -17.85 -15.21 -27.31
CA PHE A 238 -17.04 -14.01 -27.44
C PHE A 238 -15.95 -13.97 -26.36
N SER A 239 -16.30 -14.23 -25.10
CA SER A 239 -15.34 -14.25 -24.00
C SER A 239 -14.19 -15.21 -24.24
N ARG A 240 -14.48 -16.44 -24.72
CA ARG A 240 -13.42 -17.40 -25.11
C ARG A 240 -12.53 -16.84 -26.21
N ARG A 241 -13.12 -16.34 -27.31
CA ARG A 241 -12.37 -15.75 -28.43
C ARG A 241 -11.53 -14.54 -28.00
N TYR A 242 -12.05 -13.69 -27.10
CA TYR A 242 -11.37 -12.52 -26.58
C TYR A 242 -10.09 -12.91 -25.81
N ARG A 243 -10.20 -13.93 -24.95
CA ARG A 243 -9.07 -14.44 -24.18
C ARG A 243 -8.06 -15.17 -25.06
N GLU A 244 -8.52 -15.95 -26.04
CA GLU A 244 -7.67 -16.59 -27.04
C GLU A 244 -6.90 -15.57 -27.89
N PHE A 245 -7.57 -14.48 -28.28
CA PHE A 245 -6.98 -13.39 -29.06
C PHE A 245 -5.89 -12.65 -28.27
N HIS A 246 -6.17 -12.25 -27.03
CA HIS A 246 -5.22 -11.48 -26.21
C HIS A 246 -4.16 -12.32 -25.50
N ARG A 247 -4.45 -13.60 -25.24
CA ARG A 247 -3.60 -14.61 -24.57
C ARG A 247 -3.24 -14.29 -23.12
N THR A 248 -2.60 -13.15 -22.86
CA THR A 248 -2.12 -12.76 -21.53
C THR A 248 -3.18 -11.93 -20.82
N PRO A 249 -3.67 -12.34 -19.64
CA PRO A 249 -4.61 -11.54 -18.87
C PRO A 249 -3.95 -10.22 -18.41
N PRO A 250 -4.69 -9.10 -18.46
CA PRO A 250 -4.19 -7.79 -18.06
C PRO A 250 -4.13 -7.66 -16.52
N LEU A 251 -3.31 -6.73 -16.05
CA LEU A 251 -3.36 -6.25 -14.67
C LEU A 251 -4.54 -5.28 -14.53
N LEU A 252 -5.58 -5.68 -13.81
CA LEU A 252 -6.73 -4.80 -13.56
C LEU A 252 -6.52 -3.93 -12.31
N GLY A 253 -5.64 -4.33 -11.41
CA GLY A 253 -5.29 -3.57 -10.22
C GLY A 253 -4.41 -4.37 -9.26
N LEU A 254 -4.23 -3.83 -8.06
CA LEU A 254 -3.55 -4.50 -6.97
C LEU A 254 -4.40 -4.48 -5.70
N LEU A 255 -4.27 -5.55 -4.92
CA LEU A 255 -4.82 -5.68 -3.59
C LEU A 255 -3.69 -5.55 -2.59
N HIS A 256 -3.93 -4.85 -1.49
CA HIS A 256 -3.03 -4.86 -0.35
C HIS A 256 -3.83 -4.71 0.94
N ASN A 257 -3.26 -5.21 2.03
CA ASN A 257 -3.88 -5.06 3.33
C ASN A 257 -3.49 -3.73 3.98
N THR A 258 -4.41 -3.15 4.75
CA THR A 258 -4.17 -1.98 5.58
C THR A 258 -4.85 -2.15 6.95
N PHE A 259 -4.51 -1.26 7.89
CA PHE A 259 -5.13 -1.21 9.21
C PHE A 259 -5.82 0.14 9.38
N ARG A 260 -7.05 0.13 9.90
CA ARG A 260 -7.79 1.34 10.25
C ARG A 260 -8.24 1.25 11.71
N GLN A 261 -7.84 2.21 12.54
CA GLN A 261 -8.28 2.27 13.94
C GLN A 261 -9.82 2.28 14.02
N GLY A 262 -10.38 1.45 14.91
CA GLY A 262 -11.82 1.28 15.09
C GLY A 262 -12.50 0.27 14.14
N TYR A 263 -11.87 -0.09 13.03
CA TYR A 263 -12.41 -1.04 12.03
C TYR A 263 -11.54 -2.28 11.83
N GLY A 264 -10.31 -2.29 12.33
CA GLY A 264 -9.40 -3.43 12.26
C GLY A 264 -8.71 -3.58 10.90
N ARG A 265 -8.57 -4.83 10.47
CA ARG A 265 -7.94 -5.26 9.20
C ARG A 265 -8.84 -4.92 8.02
N ILE A 266 -8.31 -4.20 7.02
CA ILE A 266 -9.08 -3.80 5.83
C ILE A 266 -8.29 -4.11 4.55
N PRO A 267 -8.88 -4.84 3.58
CA PRO A 267 -8.31 -4.97 2.25
C PRO A 267 -8.56 -3.71 1.41
N ARG A 268 -7.57 -3.26 0.65
CA ARG A 268 -7.70 -2.16 -0.32
C ARG A 268 -7.47 -2.68 -1.73
N PHE A 269 -8.33 -2.30 -2.66
CA PHE A 269 -8.14 -2.49 -4.09
C PHE A 269 -7.78 -1.16 -4.77
N VAL A 270 -6.70 -1.15 -5.52
CA VAL A 270 -6.23 0.00 -6.31
C VAL A 270 -6.31 -0.38 -7.79
N PRO A 271 -7.21 0.26 -8.58
CA PRO A 271 -7.35 -0.05 -10.00
C PRO A 271 -6.10 0.40 -10.78
N SER A 272 -5.74 -0.36 -11.82
CA SER A 272 -4.60 -0.02 -12.69
C SER A 272 -4.94 1.10 -13.69
N THR A 273 -6.22 1.38 -13.93
CA THR A 273 -6.69 2.45 -14.82
C THR A 273 -7.51 3.49 -14.06
N ALA A 274 -7.48 4.73 -14.54
CA ALA A 274 -8.17 5.86 -13.92
C ALA A 274 -9.70 5.85 -14.15
N ALA A 275 -10.19 5.02 -15.07
CA ALA A 275 -11.62 4.80 -15.26
C ALA A 275 -12.21 4.09 -14.03
N SER A 276 -13.42 4.49 -13.60
CA SER A 276 -14.10 3.91 -12.45
C SER A 276 -14.00 2.39 -12.47
N SER A 277 -13.39 1.84 -11.42
CA SER A 277 -13.19 0.41 -11.26
C SER A 277 -14.52 -0.34 -11.43
N PRO A 278 -14.64 -1.32 -12.35
CA PRO A 278 -15.84 -2.16 -12.41
C PRO A 278 -15.94 -3.10 -11.23
N PHE A 279 -14.93 -3.13 -10.36
CA PHE A 279 -14.91 -3.90 -9.14
C PHE A 279 -15.85 -3.26 -8.11
N PRO A 280 -16.78 -4.02 -7.51
CA PRO A 280 -17.60 -3.53 -6.43
C PRO A 280 -16.76 -3.30 -5.17
N GLN A 281 -16.08 -2.15 -5.08
CA GLN A 281 -15.33 -1.72 -3.88
C GLN A 281 -16.21 -1.73 -2.63
N LYS A 282 -17.52 -1.54 -2.80
CA LYS A 282 -18.50 -1.57 -1.71
C LYS A 282 -18.52 -2.93 -0.98
N ALA A 283 -18.22 -4.05 -1.67
CA ALA A 283 -18.13 -5.36 -1.04
C ALA A 283 -16.90 -5.52 -0.13
N LEU A 284 -15.78 -4.86 -0.48
CA LEU A 284 -14.57 -4.82 0.35
C LEU A 284 -14.66 -3.80 1.50
N LEU A 285 -15.52 -2.80 1.36
CA LEU A 285 -15.67 -1.67 2.29
C LEU A 285 -16.93 -1.77 3.16
N ASP A 286 -17.71 -2.84 3.06
CA ASP A 286 -18.83 -3.10 3.98
C ASP A 286 -18.22 -3.36 5.37
N GLY A 287 -18.04 -2.27 6.13
CA GLY A 287 -17.27 -2.17 7.37
C GLY A 287 -17.77 -2.99 8.55
N ARG A 288 -18.54 -4.06 8.28
CA ARG A 288 -18.91 -5.12 9.21
C ARG A 288 -17.94 -6.31 9.16
N ARG A 289 -17.12 -6.46 8.11
CA ARG A 289 -16.25 -7.63 7.91
C ARG A 289 -14.76 -7.27 7.92
N CYS A 290 -14.00 -7.87 8.84
CA CYS A 290 -12.56 -7.66 8.98
C CYS A 290 -11.78 -8.64 8.09
N TRP A 291 -11.76 -8.36 6.77
CA TRP A 291 -11.06 -9.20 5.81
C TRP A 291 -9.54 -8.95 5.80
N TRP A 292 -8.78 -10.00 5.52
CA TRP A 292 -7.35 -9.92 5.26
C TRP A 292 -7.00 -10.77 4.05
N ILE A 293 -6.39 -10.17 3.03
CA ILE A 293 -5.98 -10.89 1.83
C ILE A 293 -4.80 -11.79 2.17
N ALA A 294 -4.94 -13.08 1.86
CA ALA A 294 -3.90 -14.08 1.98
C ALA A 294 -3.28 -14.42 0.63
N ASP A 295 -4.07 -14.37 -0.46
CA ASP A 295 -3.57 -14.62 -1.81
C ASP A 295 -4.46 -14.01 -2.90
N CYS A 296 -3.91 -13.84 -4.10
CA CYS A 296 -4.65 -13.43 -5.30
C CYS A 296 -4.04 -14.08 -6.54
N ARG A 297 -4.76 -15.06 -7.12
CA ARG A 297 -4.31 -15.83 -8.29
C ARG A 297 -5.48 -16.27 -9.15
N HIS A 298 -5.22 -16.38 -10.46
CA HIS A 298 -6.18 -16.93 -11.44
C HIS A 298 -7.57 -16.26 -11.37
N GLY A 299 -7.62 -14.94 -11.20
CA GLY A 299 -8.86 -14.17 -11.07
C GLY A 299 -9.62 -14.34 -9.76
N ARG A 300 -9.03 -14.99 -8.74
CA ARG A 300 -9.63 -15.20 -7.42
C ARG A 300 -8.81 -14.55 -6.33
N VAL A 301 -9.52 -14.11 -5.29
CA VAL A 301 -8.94 -13.52 -4.09
C VAL A 301 -9.24 -14.45 -2.92
N LEU A 302 -8.19 -14.91 -2.25
CA LEU A 302 -8.30 -15.62 -0.99
C LEU A 302 -8.18 -14.61 0.14
N ALA A 303 -9.26 -14.47 0.91
CA ALA A 303 -9.31 -13.62 2.08
C ALA A 303 -9.63 -14.43 3.33
N THR A 304 -9.33 -13.86 4.49
CA THR A 304 -9.65 -14.43 5.78
C THR A 304 -10.56 -13.49 6.54
N GLU A 305 -11.62 -14.04 7.11
CA GLU A 305 -12.53 -13.33 8.02
C GLU A 305 -12.58 -14.11 9.33
N ASN A 306 -11.99 -13.57 10.39
CA ASN A 306 -11.84 -14.27 11.67
C ASN A 306 -11.18 -15.67 11.47
N ASP A 307 -11.95 -16.73 11.71
CA ASP A 307 -11.54 -18.14 11.56
C ASP A 307 -11.98 -18.78 10.25
N ASN A 308 -12.58 -18.03 9.31
CA ASN A 308 -13.03 -18.57 8.02
C ASN A 308 -12.16 -18.08 6.87
N TYR A 309 -12.11 -18.90 5.82
CA TYR A 309 -11.56 -18.52 4.52
C TYR A 309 -12.69 -18.13 3.58
N ILE A 310 -12.42 -17.12 2.75
CA ILE A 310 -13.33 -16.64 1.74
C ILE A 310 -12.58 -16.67 0.42
N VAL A 311 -13.13 -17.40 -0.55
CA VAL A 311 -12.69 -17.30 -1.94
C VAL A 311 -13.67 -16.39 -2.66
N TRP A 312 -13.17 -15.24 -3.09
CA TRP A 312 -13.93 -14.21 -3.76
C TRP A 312 -13.54 -14.14 -5.24
N ASP A 313 -14.53 -14.14 -6.13
CA ASP A 313 -14.38 -13.75 -7.54
C ASP A 313 -14.84 -12.29 -7.69
N PRO A 314 -13.91 -11.34 -7.82
CA PRO A 314 -14.26 -9.92 -7.86
C PRO A 314 -15.00 -9.50 -9.13
N ILE A 315 -14.88 -10.25 -10.22
CA ILE A 315 -15.51 -9.94 -11.51
C ILE A 315 -16.96 -10.45 -11.49
N ALA A 316 -17.17 -11.68 -11.03
CA ALA A 316 -18.51 -12.23 -10.89
C ALA A 316 -19.30 -11.60 -9.71
N GLY A 317 -18.58 -11.15 -8.69
CA GLY A 317 -19.17 -10.68 -7.43
C GLY A 317 -19.62 -11.82 -6.52
N ASN A 318 -19.24 -13.07 -6.83
CA ASN A 318 -19.56 -14.25 -6.03
C ASN A 318 -18.45 -14.50 -5.00
N TRP A 319 -18.81 -14.97 -3.82
CA TRP A 319 -17.87 -15.46 -2.82
C TRP A 319 -18.34 -16.77 -2.21
N GLU A 320 -17.39 -17.62 -1.87
CA GLU A 320 -17.60 -18.88 -1.18
C GLU A 320 -16.88 -18.82 0.17
N GLU A 321 -17.62 -19.09 1.24
CA GLU A 321 -17.08 -19.19 2.60
C GLU A 321 -16.80 -20.66 2.92
N LEU A 322 -15.61 -20.93 3.43
CA LEU A 322 -15.21 -22.25 3.88
C LEU A 322 -14.63 -22.19 5.29
N ARG A 323 -14.91 -23.24 6.06
CA ARG A 323 -14.37 -23.38 7.41
C ARG A 323 -12.88 -23.67 7.32
N ARG A 324 -12.10 -22.99 8.16
CA ARG A 324 -10.71 -23.37 8.35
C ARG A 324 -10.62 -24.80 8.87
N PRO A 325 -9.53 -25.51 8.53
CA PRO A 325 -9.21 -26.74 9.22
C PRO A 325 -8.96 -26.39 10.70
N LYS A 326 -9.55 -27.17 11.62
CA LYS A 326 -9.48 -26.95 13.08
C LYS A 326 -8.06 -27.23 13.59
N ILE A 327 -7.16 -26.29 13.38
CA ILE A 327 -5.75 -26.42 13.69
C ILE A 327 -5.35 -25.25 14.58
N SER A 328 -4.68 -25.57 15.69
CA SER A 328 -4.00 -24.61 16.53
C SER A 328 -2.72 -24.13 15.84
N CYS A 329 -2.81 -23.03 15.08
CA CYS A 329 -1.67 -22.44 14.40
C CYS A 329 -1.64 -20.92 14.59
N SER A 330 -0.46 -20.37 14.94
CA SER A 330 -0.25 -18.93 15.09
C SER A 330 0.14 -18.23 13.78
N THR A 331 0.76 -18.94 12.84
CA THR A 331 1.26 -18.39 11.57
C THR A 331 1.19 -19.43 10.45
N TYR A 332 0.74 -19.04 9.26
CA TYR A 332 0.56 -19.93 8.11
C TYR A 332 0.82 -19.19 6.80
N SER A 333 0.90 -19.94 5.71
CA SER A 333 0.81 -19.43 4.34
C SER A 333 -0.31 -20.15 3.60
N ALA A 334 -1.07 -19.43 2.80
CA ALA A 334 -2.19 -19.99 2.04
C ALA A 334 -2.17 -19.47 0.61
N ALA A 335 -2.58 -20.30 -0.34
CA ALA A 335 -2.68 -19.92 -1.74
C ALA A 335 -3.90 -20.54 -2.41
N VAL A 336 -4.51 -19.79 -3.33
CA VAL A 336 -5.65 -20.27 -4.15
C VAL A 336 -5.16 -20.64 -5.55
N LEU A 337 -5.64 -21.78 -6.05
CA LEU A 337 -5.26 -22.30 -7.35
C LEU A 337 -6.47 -22.86 -8.08
N CYS A 338 -6.43 -22.81 -9.40
CA CYS A 338 -7.43 -23.47 -10.23
C CYS A 338 -7.23 -24.99 -10.16
N ALA A 339 -8.32 -25.75 -10.02
CA ALA A 339 -8.25 -27.21 -9.95
C ALA A 339 -8.18 -27.90 -11.32
N VAL A 340 -8.43 -27.16 -12.41
CA VAL A 340 -8.50 -27.73 -13.76
C VAL A 340 -7.08 -28.08 -14.24
N ALA A 341 -6.85 -29.36 -14.54
CA ALA A 341 -5.57 -29.84 -15.07
C ALA A 341 -5.24 -29.19 -16.42
N GLY A 342 -4.00 -28.71 -16.58
CA GLY A 342 -3.58 -28.00 -17.79
C GLY A 342 -4.35 -26.70 -18.05
N CYS A 343 -5.00 -26.14 -17.02
CA CYS A 343 -5.67 -24.86 -17.13
C CYS A 343 -4.68 -23.83 -17.64
N SER A 344 -5.03 -23.17 -18.74
CA SER A 344 -4.29 -22.04 -19.28
C SER A 344 -4.24 -20.84 -18.32
N HIS A 345 -4.94 -20.94 -17.18
CA HIS A 345 -5.28 -19.87 -16.23
C HIS A 345 -6.02 -18.69 -16.89
N ARG A 346 -6.50 -18.87 -18.12
CA ARG A 346 -7.25 -17.89 -18.92
C ARG A 346 -8.76 -18.15 -18.89
N ASP A 347 -9.20 -19.39 -18.68
CA ASP A 347 -10.50 -19.80 -19.22
C ASP A 347 -11.68 -19.88 -18.25
N TYR A 348 -11.48 -19.92 -16.92
CA TYR A 348 -12.61 -20.27 -16.02
C TYR A 348 -12.73 -19.40 -14.77
N HIS A 349 -13.54 -18.35 -14.88
CA HIS A 349 -14.25 -17.77 -13.75
C HIS A 349 -15.30 -18.77 -13.25
N GLY A 350 -15.35 -19.01 -11.94
CA GLY A 350 -16.33 -19.91 -11.32
C GLY A 350 -16.07 -21.43 -11.43
N GLY A 351 -14.95 -21.88 -12.02
CA GLY A 351 -14.58 -23.31 -12.02
C GLY A 351 -14.16 -23.86 -10.64
N PRO A 352 -13.87 -25.16 -10.51
CA PRO A 352 -13.33 -25.72 -9.27
C PRO A 352 -11.94 -25.15 -8.96
N PHE A 353 -11.66 -25.04 -7.67
CA PHE A 353 -10.42 -24.53 -7.10
C PHE A 353 -9.91 -25.42 -5.97
N HIS A 354 -8.62 -25.26 -5.69
CA HIS A 354 -7.97 -25.77 -4.50
C HIS A 354 -7.44 -24.61 -3.64
N ILE A 355 -7.29 -24.86 -2.35
CA ILE A 355 -6.54 -23.99 -1.44
C ILE A 355 -5.43 -24.81 -0.82
N ILE A 356 -4.17 -24.40 -1.04
CA ILE A 356 -3.03 -24.93 -0.31
C ILE A 356 -2.94 -24.17 1.01
N PHE A 357 -2.83 -24.90 2.11
CA PHE A 357 -2.65 -24.34 3.44
C PHE A 357 -1.43 -24.97 4.08
N VAL A 358 -0.36 -24.18 4.22
CA VAL A 358 0.90 -24.58 4.86
C VAL A 358 0.98 -23.93 6.22
N TYR A 359 1.21 -24.72 7.25
CA TYR A 359 1.12 -24.25 8.63
C TYR A 359 2.06 -24.99 9.57
N TYR A 360 2.46 -24.31 10.65
CA TYR A 360 3.22 -24.92 11.72
C TYR A 360 2.30 -25.32 12.87
N ASP A 361 2.25 -26.61 13.18
CA ASP A 361 1.52 -27.13 14.34
C ASP A 361 2.39 -26.94 15.59
N VAL A 362 2.03 -25.99 16.44
CA VAL A 362 2.80 -25.65 17.64
C VAL A 362 2.77 -26.77 18.68
N HIS A 363 1.70 -27.56 18.75
CA HIS A 363 1.58 -28.64 19.73
C HIS A 363 2.39 -29.87 19.31
N ARG A 364 2.32 -30.23 18.04
CA ARG A 364 3.06 -31.38 17.51
C ARG A 364 4.48 -31.02 17.12
N THR A 365 4.80 -29.73 17.00
CA THR A 365 6.08 -29.19 16.54
C THR A 365 6.43 -29.60 15.10
N VAL A 366 5.42 -29.77 14.25
CA VAL A 366 5.58 -30.30 12.88
C VAL A 366 5.10 -29.27 11.86
N MET A 367 5.81 -29.18 10.74
CA MET A 367 5.34 -28.40 9.58
C MET A 367 4.39 -29.26 8.75
N ASN A 368 3.25 -28.71 8.38
CA ASN A 368 2.20 -29.42 7.67
C ASN A 368 1.76 -28.64 6.43
N ALA A 369 1.25 -29.37 5.44
CA ALA A 369 0.49 -28.81 4.34
C ALA A 369 -0.76 -29.65 4.08
N CYS A 370 -1.91 -29.01 3.95
CA CYS A 370 -3.13 -29.66 3.50
C CYS A 370 -3.77 -28.88 2.35
N VAL A 371 -4.62 -29.56 1.59
CA VAL A 371 -5.27 -29.01 0.41
C VAL A 371 -6.78 -29.12 0.59
N TYR A 372 -7.48 -28.00 0.46
CA TYR A 372 -8.92 -28.00 0.32
C TYR A 372 -9.29 -28.20 -1.15
N SER A 373 -10.28 -29.06 -1.43
CA SER A 373 -10.91 -29.16 -2.76
C SER A 373 -12.34 -28.62 -2.70
N SER A 374 -12.64 -27.67 -3.57
CA SER A 374 -14.01 -27.13 -3.73
C SER A 374 -15.02 -28.15 -4.25
N GLU A 375 -14.58 -29.17 -4.98
CA GLU A 375 -15.46 -30.24 -5.47
C GLU A 375 -15.83 -31.20 -4.34
N ALA A 376 -14.84 -31.63 -3.56
CA ALA A 376 -15.07 -32.48 -2.40
C ALA A 376 -15.65 -31.71 -1.21
N ARG A 377 -15.52 -30.38 -1.22
CA ARG A 377 -15.83 -29.47 -0.11
C ARG A 377 -15.17 -29.84 1.21
N ASP A 378 -13.98 -30.42 1.13
CA ASP A 378 -13.26 -30.91 2.30
C ASP A 378 -11.75 -30.71 2.18
N TRP A 379 -11.08 -30.76 3.33
CA TRP A 379 -9.63 -30.74 3.46
C TRP A 379 -9.08 -32.17 3.31
N GLY A 380 -8.12 -32.34 2.43
CA GLY A 380 -7.36 -33.57 2.31
C GLY A 380 -6.48 -33.84 3.54
N THR A 381 -5.99 -35.06 3.64
CA THR A 381 -5.03 -35.45 4.68
C THR A 381 -3.77 -34.57 4.62
N PRO A 382 -3.23 -34.10 5.76
CA PRO A 382 -2.01 -33.30 5.73
C PRO A 382 -0.76 -34.12 5.37
N ALA A 383 0.11 -33.54 4.54
CA ALA A 383 1.51 -33.93 4.44
C ALA A 383 2.29 -33.25 5.57
N SER A 384 3.26 -33.96 6.16
CA SER A 384 3.99 -33.48 7.34
C SER A 384 5.50 -33.68 7.20
N ILE A 385 6.28 -32.75 7.74
CA ILE A 385 7.73 -32.91 7.91
C ILE A 385 8.16 -32.35 9.27
N GLN A 386 9.06 -33.05 9.96
CA GLN A 386 9.67 -32.52 11.17
C GLN A 386 10.61 -31.38 10.78
N PRO A 387 10.35 -30.14 11.18
CA PRO A 387 11.31 -29.08 10.95
C PRO A 387 12.49 -29.33 11.90
N GLY A 388 13.68 -29.55 11.33
CA GLY A 388 14.91 -29.75 12.12
C GLY A 388 15.15 -28.58 13.08
N GLY A 389 15.99 -28.76 14.11
CA GLY A 389 16.19 -27.73 15.14
C GLY A 389 16.69 -26.38 14.58
N GLY A 390 16.08 -25.27 15.03
CA GLY A 390 16.56 -23.90 14.79
C GLY A 390 15.49 -22.90 14.38
N CYS A 391 15.30 -21.86 15.22
CA CYS A 391 14.57 -20.60 14.99
C CYS A 391 13.05 -20.68 14.71
N GLY A 392 12.33 -19.60 15.04
CA GLY A 392 10.87 -19.53 15.00
C GLY A 392 10.29 -19.74 13.59
N TYR A 393 9.28 -20.60 13.47
CA TYR A 393 8.63 -20.96 12.20
C TYR A 393 7.54 -19.98 11.77
N GLY A 394 7.76 -18.69 12.00
CA GLY A 394 6.86 -17.65 11.53
C GLY A 394 6.84 -17.63 10.00
N PHE A 395 5.65 -17.60 9.41
CA PHE A 395 5.48 -17.46 7.97
C PHE A 395 5.57 -15.99 7.55
N ASP A 396 6.15 -15.77 6.38
CA ASP A 396 6.11 -14.47 5.73
C ASP A 396 4.68 -14.11 5.30
N MET A 397 4.31 -12.85 5.48
CA MET A 397 3.00 -12.33 5.10
C MET A 397 2.87 -12.07 3.59
N ARG A 398 3.98 -12.06 2.85
CA ARG A 398 4.03 -11.90 1.40
C ARG A 398 3.52 -13.18 0.72
N PRO A 399 2.89 -13.06 -0.47
CA PRO A 399 2.43 -14.23 -1.20
C PRO A 399 3.59 -15.19 -1.48
N GLY A 400 3.34 -16.49 -1.29
CA GLY A 400 4.26 -17.52 -1.77
C GLY A 400 4.34 -17.53 -3.30
N ALA A 401 5.19 -18.37 -3.86
CA ALA A 401 5.30 -18.56 -5.31
C ALA A 401 4.77 -19.95 -5.70
N LEU A 402 4.01 -20.02 -6.79
CA LEU A 402 3.62 -21.28 -7.41
C LEU A 402 4.43 -21.44 -8.70
N ALA A 403 5.42 -22.33 -8.68
CA ALA A 403 6.23 -22.63 -9.86
C ALA A 403 5.94 -24.08 -10.30
N ARG A 404 5.33 -24.24 -11.48
CA ARG A 404 4.73 -25.52 -11.94
C ARG A 404 3.74 -26.01 -10.89
N ASP A 405 3.89 -27.25 -10.43
CA ASP A 405 3.00 -27.91 -9.47
C ASP A 405 3.55 -27.86 -8.03
N THR A 406 4.45 -26.90 -7.75
CA THR A 406 5.08 -26.77 -6.44
C THR A 406 4.84 -25.38 -5.87
N TYR A 407 4.29 -25.34 -4.66
CA TYR A 407 4.09 -24.13 -3.89
C TYR A 407 5.28 -23.87 -2.96
N TYR A 408 5.74 -22.63 -2.92
CA TYR A 408 6.90 -22.19 -2.16
C TYR A 408 6.53 -21.02 -1.25
N CYS A 409 6.87 -21.07 0.02
CA CYS A 409 6.69 -19.94 0.94
C CYS A 409 7.87 -19.76 1.89
N ASN A 410 8.16 -18.50 2.21
CA ASN A 410 9.24 -18.12 3.13
C ASN A 410 8.80 -18.32 4.58
N ILE A 411 9.70 -18.84 5.41
CA ILE A 411 9.54 -18.95 6.86
C ILE A 411 10.79 -18.45 7.59
N ALA A 412 10.68 -18.26 8.91
CA ALA A 412 11.79 -17.93 9.80
C ALA A 412 12.56 -16.69 9.33
N ASP A 413 11.86 -15.57 9.12
CA ASP A 413 12.42 -14.31 8.59
C ASP A 413 13.15 -14.51 7.26
N CYS A 414 12.55 -15.29 6.35
CA CYS A 414 13.12 -15.66 5.05
C CYS A 414 14.42 -16.48 5.11
N LYS A 415 14.73 -17.16 6.22
CA LYS A 415 15.94 -18.01 6.36
C LYS A 415 15.74 -19.43 5.85
N ARG A 416 14.50 -19.82 5.57
CA ARG A 416 14.10 -21.11 5.02
C ARG A 416 12.92 -20.94 4.07
N ILE A 417 12.82 -21.84 3.12
CA ILE A 417 11.72 -21.91 2.16
C ILE A 417 11.08 -23.29 2.30
N VAL A 418 9.77 -23.31 2.55
CA VAL A 418 8.98 -24.54 2.50
C VAL A 418 8.58 -24.80 1.07
N MET A 419 8.68 -26.05 0.64
CA MET A 419 8.26 -26.55 -0.66
C MET A 419 7.14 -27.57 -0.45
N TYR A 420 6.02 -27.36 -1.12
CA TYR A 420 4.92 -28.32 -1.17
C TYR A 420 4.65 -28.74 -2.61
N GLU A 421 4.90 -30.00 -2.93
CA GLU A 421 4.66 -30.57 -4.25
C GLU A 421 3.28 -31.20 -4.32
N PHE A 422 2.45 -30.72 -5.25
CA PHE A 422 1.06 -31.12 -5.33
C PHE A 422 0.89 -32.58 -5.79
N GLY A 423 1.59 -32.97 -6.86
CA GLY A 423 1.45 -34.30 -7.46
C GLY A 423 1.96 -35.44 -6.57
N SER A 424 3.06 -35.21 -5.83
CA SER A 424 3.64 -36.20 -4.92
C SER A 424 3.07 -36.10 -3.50
N HIS A 425 2.25 -35.08 -3.21
CA HIS A 425 1.75 -34.76 -1.87
C HIS A 425 2.88 -34.72 -0.83
N SER A 426 4.01 -34.10 -1.18
CA SER A 426 5.21 -34.10 -0.37
C SER A 426 5.59 -32.71 0.10
N LEU A 427 6.13 -32.65 1.31
CA LEU A 427 6.62 -31.43 1.94
C LEU A 427 8.12 -31.53 2.14
N SER A 428 8.86 -30.51 1.71
CA SER A 428 10.29 -30.41 1.94
C SER A 428 10.70 -28.98 2.24
N MET A 429 11.96 -28.76 2.59
CA MET A 429 12.49 -27.43 2.88
C MET A 429 13.83 -27.24 2.20
N ILE A 430 14.07 -26.01 1.74
CA ILE A 430 15.34 -25.60 1.16
C ILE A 430 15.84 -24.31 1.80
N HIS A 431 17.11 -24.04 1.58
CA HIS A 431 17.74 -22.79 1.97
C HIS A 431 17.62 -21.75 0.85
N PRO A 432 17.42 -20.46 1.17
CA PRO A 432 17.62 -19.37 0.22
C PRO A 432 19.12 -19.25 -0.15
N PRO A 433 19.46 -18.57 -1.26
CA PRO A 433 20.85 -18.44 -1.71
C PRO A 433 21.73 -17.57 -0.81
N ASP A 434 21.15 -16.57 -0.13
CA ASP A 434 21.86 -15.66 0.78
C ASP A 434 20.85 -15.08 1.79
N PHE A 435 21.36 -14.40 2.82
CA PHE A 435 20.56 -13.61 3.76
C PHE A 435 20.42 -12.16 3.27
N TYR A 436 19.21 -11.64 3.34
CA TYR A 436 18.85 -10.30 2.88
C TYR A 436 18.32 -9.47 4.04
N ASP A 437 18.79 -8.22 4.14
CA ASP A 437 18.50 -7.32 5.26
C ASP A 437 16.99 -7.04 5.40
N MET A 438 16.28 -6.99 4.27
CA MET A 438 14.84 -6.68 4.19
C MET A 438 14.00 -7.90 3.75
N GLY A 439 14.54 -9.10 3.95
CA GLY A 439 13.96 -10.37 3.53
C GLY A 439 14.00 -10.59 2.01
N SER A 440 13.47 -11.74 1.57
CA SER A 440 13.42 -12.14 0.16
C SER A 440 11.98 -12.29 -0.32
N LEU A 441 11.79 -12.15 -1.64
CA LEU A 441 10.53 -12.38 -2.33
C LEU A 441 10.69 -13.56 -3.28
N LEU A 442 9.84 -14.57 -3.13
CA LEU A 442 9.74 -15.68 -4.07
C LEU A 442 8.87 -15.26 -5.26
N MET A 443 9.25 -15.67 -6.47
CA MET A 443 8.50 -15.34 -7.67
C MET A 443 8.58 -16.47 -8.69
N PRO A 444 7.46 -16.87 -9.33
CA PRO A 444 7.52 -17.78 -10.46
C PRO A 444 8.16 -17.09 -11.66
N LYS A 445 8.90 -17.86 -12.44
CA LYS A 445 9.49 -17.42 -13.70
C LYS A 445 8.64 -17.84 -14.89
N GLU A 446 8.81 -17.12 -16.00
CA GLU A 446 8.17 -17.42 -17.28
C GLU A 446 8.52 -18.82 -17.82
N ASP A 447 9.69 -19.36 -17.46
CA ASP A 447 10.13 -20.72 -17.82
C ASP A 447 9.57 -21.82 -16.88
N GLY A 448 8.65 -21.44 -15.98
CA GLY A 448 8.09 -22.32 -14.94
C GLY A 448 9.07 -22.62 -13.81
N GLY A 449 10.26 -22.01 -13.78
CA GLY A 449 11.21 -22.13 -12.68
C GLY A 449 10.82 -21.26 -11.47
N LEU A 450 11.48 -21.50 -10.36
CA LEU A 450 11.40 -20.65 -9.18
C LEU A 450 12.47 -19.57 -9.24
N GLY A 451 12.08 -18.32 -9.05
CA GLY A 451 12.96 -17.17 -8.85
C GLY A 451 12.92 -16.67 -7.40
N LEU A 452 13.97 -15.96 -7.02
CA LEU A 452 14.04 -15.24 -5.75
C LEU A 452 14.66 -13.86 -5.98
N ALA A 453 14.02 -12.84 -5.41
CA ALA A 453 14.53 -11.48 -5.35
C ALA A 453 14.89 -11.15 -3.90
N GLY A 454 16.03 -10.48 -3.69
CA GLY A 454 16.47 -10.06 -2.37
C GLY A 454 17.24 -8.74 -2.41
N ILE A 455 17.06 -7.92 -1.38
CA ILE A 455 17.73 -6.63 -1.25
C ILE A 455 18.81 -6.73 -0.16
N LYS A 456 20.04 -6.35 -0.51
CA LYS A 456 21.18 -6.31 0.41
C LYS A 456 22.03 -5.07 0.11
N GLY A 457 22.16 -4.19 1.10
CA GLY A 457 22.60 -2.81 0.84
C GLY A 457 21.79 -2.18 -0.30
N SER A 458 22.41 -1.38 -1.18
CA SER A 458 21.74 -0.71 -2.31
C SER A 458 21.48 -1.61 -3.55
N LYS A 459 21.59 -2.93 -3.43
CA LYS A 459 21.55 -3.86 -4.57
C LYS A 459 20.36 -4.82 -4.47
N LEU A 460 19.66 -4.98 -5.59
CA LEU A 460 18.66 -6.01 -5.81
C LEU A 460 19.31 -7.19 -6.52
N TYR A 461 19.29 -8.34 -5.87
CA TYR A 461 19.81 -9.60 -6.37
C TYR A 461 18.67 -10.47 -6.88
N LEU A 462 18.81 -10.98 -8.10
CA LEU A 462 17.84 -11.87 -8.74
C LEU A 462 18.47 -13.23 -8.97
N TRP A 463 17.81 -14.25 -8.44
CA TRP A 463 18.23 -15.64 -8.45
C TRP A 463 17.22 -16.51 -9.20
N SER A 464 17.74 -17.56 -9.82
CA SER A 464 16.96 -18.59 -10.48
C SER A 464 17.33 -19.93 -9.86
N ARG A 465 16.33 -20.71 -9.47
CA ARG A 465 16.54 -22.09 -9.01
C ARG A 465 16.48 -23.01 -10.21
N MET A 466 17.61 -23.60 -10.57
CA MET A 466 17.73 -24.44 -11.76
C MET A 466 18.82 -25.50 -11.61
N LEU A 467 18.82 -26.47 -12.52
CA LEU A 467 19.92 -27.42 -12.69
C LEU A 467 21.18 -26.66 -13.10
N ASN A 468 22.25 -26.84 -12.33
CA ASN A 468 23.58 -26.40 -12.73
C ASN A 468 24.17 -27.37 -13.79
N PRO A 469 25.28 -27.01 -14.45
CA PRO A 469 25.95 -27.88 -15.42
C PRO A 469 26.34 -29.26 -14.86
N GLU A 470 26.52 -29.36 -13.55
CA GLU A 470 26.84 -30.60 -12.83
C GLU A 470 25.61 -31.48 -12.53
N GLY A 471 24.41 -31.10 -12.95
CA GLY A 471 23.19 -31.88 -12.77
C GLY A 471 22.54 -31.77 -11.37
N ILE A 472 22.93 -30.78 -10.57
CA ILE A 472 22.42 -30.51 -9.22
C ILE A 472 21.50 -29.29 -9.23
N ILE A 473 20.33 -29.39 -8.57
CA ILE A 473 19.38 -28.27 -8.47
C ILE A 473 19.87 -27.25 -7.44
N GLY A 474 20.39 -26.12 -7.93
CA GLY A 474 20.98 -25.05 -7.12
C GLY A 474 20.29 -23.70 -7.33
N TRP A 475 20.74 -22.71 -6.57
CA TRP A 475 20.43 -21.31 -6.86
C TRP A 475 21.54 -20.70 -7.71
N MET A 476 21.17 -20.04 -8.80
CA MET A 476 22.08 -19.32 -9.67
C MET A 476 21.69 -17.85 -9.73
N GLN A 477 22.63 -16.98 -9.40
CA GLN A 477 22.44 -15.54 -9.56
C GLN A 477 22.52 -15.22 -11.05
N TRP A 478 21.46 -14.62 -11.60
CA TRP A 478 21.43 -14.28 -13.03
C TRP A 478 21.48 -12.77 -13.28
N ARG A 479 21.14 -11.94 -12.28
CA ARG A 479 21.21 -10.49 -12.42
C ARG A 479 21.35 -9.78 -11.07
N VAL A 480 22.08 -8.67 -11.09
CA VAL A 480 22.17 -7.71 -9.99
C VAL A 480 21.82 -6.33 -10.53
N ILE A 481 20.99 -5.59 -9.78
CA ILE A 481 20.58 -4.24 -10.13
C ILE A 481 21.00 -3.30 -9.00
N GLU A 482 21.78 -2.28 -9.33
CA GLU A 482 22.23 -1.25 -8.40
C GLU A 482 21.13 -0.20 -8.28
N LEU A 483 20.35 -0.29 -7.21
CA LEU A 483 19.14 0.52 -7.06
C LEU A 483 19.51 1.98 -6.79
N ASP A 484 20.56 2.27 -6.02
CA ASP A 484 21.08 3.63 -5.78
C ASP A 484 21.41 4.43 -7.06
N LYS A 485 21.74 3.76 -8.15
CA LYS A 485 22.02 4.39 -9.45
C LYS A 485 20.77 4.68 -10.28
N LEU A 486 19.60 4.21 -9.86
CA LEU A 486 18.35 4.42 -10.56
C LEU A 486 17.60 5.62 -9.97
N PRO A 487 17.16 6.61 -10.74
CA PRO A 487 16.25 7.64 -10.24
C PRO A 487 14.88 7.02 -9.95
N PRO A 488 14.25 7.26 -8.78
CA PRO A 488 14.59 8.25 -7.74
C PRO A 488 15.32 7.68 -6.50
N PHE A 489 15.86 6.45 -6.56
CA PHE A 489 16.38 5.72 -5.41
C PHE A 489 17.62 6.34 -4.75
N GLY A 490 18.39 7.16 -5.47
CA GLY A 490 19.62 7.81 -4.97
C GLY A 490 19.45 8.68 -3.72
N ILE A 491 18.21 8.99 -3.30
CA ILE A 491 17.89 9.79 -2.10
C ILE A 491 17.15 8.95 -1.01
N PHE A 492 16.60 7.76 -1.34
CA PHE A 492 15.55 7.10 -0.53
C PHE A 492 15.74 5.60 -0.28
N PHE A 493 16.94 5.05 -0.49
CA PHE A 493 17.10 3.60 -0.56
C PHE A 493 16.78 2.84 0.75
N ASN A 494 17.14 3.38 1.91
CA ASN A 494 17.11 2.66 3.21
C ASN A 494 15.71 2.27 3.74
N GLY A 495 14.64 2.50 2.97
CA GLY A 495 13.26 2.20 3.37
C GLY A 495 12.50 1.22 2.48
N PHE A 496 13.10 0.68 1.41
CA PHE A 496 12.40 -0.21 0.48
C PHE A 496 12.41 -1.67 0.95
N ILE A 497 11.24 -2.29 0.84
CA ILE A 497 11.03 -3.72 1.09
C ILE A 497 10.32 -4.32 -0.13
N LEU A 498 10.62 -5.57 -0.46
CA LEU A 498 9.90 -6.29 -1.51
C LEU A 498 8.50 -6.69 -1.00
N GLY A 499 7.43 -6.22 -1.65
CA GLY A 499 6.05 -6.41 -1.20
C GLY A 499 5.27 -7.49 -1.97
N GLY A 500 5.63 -7.77 -3.23
CA GLY A 500 4.93 -8.78 -4.05
C GLY A 500 5.45 -8.84 -5.48
N PHE A 501 4.97 -9.80 -6.26
CA PHE A 501 5.35 -9.99 -7.66
C PHE A 501 4.10 -10.15 -8.53
N ALA A 502 4.13 -9.58 -9.73
CA ALA A 502 3.08 -9.77 -10.73
C ALA A 502 3.48 -10.87 -11.72
N GLU A 503 2.82 -12.02 -11.58
CA GLU A 503 3.07 -13.21 -12.40
C GLU A 503 3.02 -12.87 -13.90
N ASN A 504 4.08 -13.24 -14.63
CA ASN A 504 4.22 -13.05 -16.08
C ASN A 504 4.17 -11.60 -16.59
N MET A 505 4.39 -10.60 -15.73
CA MET A 505 4.34 -9.20 -16.13
C MET A 505 5.71 -8.47 -16.09
N GLY A 506 6.76 -9.14 -15.59
CA GLY A 506 8.13 -8.61 -15.63
C GLY A 506 8.43 -7.47 -14.64
N PHE A 507 7.61 -7.29 -13.60
CA PHE A 507 7.85 -6.30 -12.55
C PHE A 507 7.53 -6.86 -11.16
N ILE A 508 8.15 -6.25 -10.14
CA ILE A 508 7.90 -6.52 -8.72
C ILE A 508 7.28 -5.27 -8.07
N TYR A 509 6.64 -5.46 -6.92
CA TYR A 509 6.21 -4.39 -6.06
C TYR A 509 7.22 -4.18 -4.94
N MET A 510 7.61 -2.92 -4.76
CA MET A 510 8.45 -2.46 -3.66
C MET A 510 7.62 -1.53 -2.78
N THR A 511 7.69 -1.70 -1.48
CA THR A 511 6.91 -0.91 -0.52
C THR A 511 7.81 -0.16 0.42
N THR A 512 7.40 1.06 0.73
CA THR A 512 7.92 1.87 1.83
C THR A 512 6.83 2.00 2.89
N GLY A 513 7.11 2.67 4.01
CA GLY A 513 6.09 2.96 5.02
C GLY A 513 4.94 3.86 4.53
N ASN A 514 5.08 4.50 3.37
CA ASN A 514 4.12 5.49 2.85
C ASN A 514 3.56 5.16 1.45
N ALA A 515 4.18 4.25 0.69
CA ALA A 515 3.79 4.01 -0.70
C ALA A 515 4.14 2.62 -1.22
N ILE A 516 3.37 2.19 -2.20
CA ILE A 516 3.59 0.99 -3.01
C ILE A 516 4.07 1.46 -4.38
N TYR A 517 5.20 0.92 -4.79
CA TYR A 517 5.84 1.20 -6.06
C TYR A 517 5.91 -0.05 -6.92
N ARG A 518 5.69 0.13 -8.21
CA ARG A 518 6.01 -0.83 -9.25
C ARG A 518 7.44 -0.63 -9.70
N PHE A 519 8.23 -1.70 -9.73
CA PHE A 519 9.60 -1.70 -10.23
C PHE A 519 9.73 -2.67 -11.42
N GLU A 520 9.93 -2.11 -12.62
CA GLU A 520 10.12 -2.87 -13.85
C GLU A 520 11.51 -3.49 -13.91
N LEU A 521 11.59 -4.82 -13.90
CA LEU A 521 12.87 -5.52 -13.81
C LEU A 521 13.75 -5.27 -15.03
N LYS A 522 13.16 -5.16 -16.23
CA LYS A 522 13.93 -4.95 -17.47
C LYS A 522 14.46 -3.52 -17.58
N SER A 523 13.59 -2.52 -17.44
CA SER A 523 13.90 -1.10 -17.67
C SER A 523 14.53 -0.40 -16.45
N GLY A 524 14.38 -0.97 -15.24
CA GLY A 524 14.78 -0.33 -13.99
C GLY A 524 13.87 0.85 -13.58
N ARG A 525 12.71 1.01 -14.23
CA ARG A 525 11.79 2.12 -13.92
C ARG A 525 11.00 1.84 -12.65
N LEU A 526 10.95 2.84 -11.78
CA LEU A 526 10.12 2.85 -10.57
C LEU A 526 8.94 3.80 -10.75
N ARG A 527 7.73 3.35 -10.43
CA ARG A 527 6.50 4.15 -10.48
C ARG A 527 5.70 3.97 -9.20
N LYS A 528 5.26 5.05 -8.56
CA LYS A 528 4.30 5.00 -7.44
C LYS A 528 2.93 4.57 -7.98
N GLU A 529 2.34 3.53 -7.39
CA GLU A 529 1.02 3.00 -7.77
C GLU A 529 -0.04 3.31 -6.70
N SER A 530 0.35 3.28 -5.41
CA SER A 530 -0.58 3.55 -4.31
C SER A 530 0.12 4.14 -3.10
N GLU A 531 -0.67 4.76 -2.24
CA GLU A 531 -0.28 5.07 -0.87
C GLU A 531 -0.59 3.88 0.04
N THR A 532 0.32 3.63 0.97
CA THR A 532 0.14 2.65 2.05
C THR A 532 0.65 3.28 3.33
N TRP A 533 0.09 2.91 4.47
CA TRP A 533 0.57 3.37 5.78
C TRP A 533 0.90 2.16 6.68
N VAL A 534 1.13 1.01 6.04
CA VAL A 534 1.60 -0.23 6.66
C VAL A 534 3.04 -0.46 6.24
N HIS A 535 3.93 -0.45 7.22
CA HIS A 535 5.27 -1.00 7.04
C HIS A 535 5.13 -2.49 6.67
N PHE A 536 5.78 -2.93 5.59
CA PHE A 536 5.67 -4.31 5.06
C PHE A 536 4.30 -4.66 4.46
N ALA A 537 3.74 -3.80 3.62
CA ALA A 537 2.51 -4.13 2.90
C ALA A 537 2.75 -5.25 1.87
N ALA A 538 2.20 -6.45 2.14
CA ALA A 538 2.10 -7.49 1.13
C ALA A 538 1.17 -7.01 0.00
N VAL A 539 1.61 -7.18 -1.23
CA VAL A 539 0.91 -6.73 -2.44
C VAL A 539 0.53 -7.93 -3.29
N PHE A 540 -0.74 -7.99 -3.66
CA PHE A 540 -1.38 -9.09 -4.35
C PHE A 540 -1.96 -8.58 -5.68
N PRO A 541 -1.24 -8.76 -6.81
CA PRO A 541 -1.68 -8.23 -8.09
C PRO A 541 -2.93 -8.98 -8.59
N PHE A 542 -3.96 -8.24 -8.99
CA PHE A 542 -5.17 -8.82 -9.55
C PHE A 542 -5.06 -8.84 -11.08
N ILE A 543 -4.70 -10.01 -11.59
CA ILE A 543 -4.48 -10.27 -13.02
C ILE A 543 -5.63 -11.14 -13.51
N SER A 544 -6.44 -10.61 -14.42
CA SER A 544 -7.60 -11.32 -14.95
C SER A 544 -8.19 -10.61 -16.17
N PHE A 545 -8.91 -11.35 -17.02
CA PHE A 545 -9.71 -10.73 -18.08
C PHE A 545 -11.03 -10.23 -17.53
N TYR A 546 -11.41 -9.01 -17.89
CA TYR A 546 -12.74 -8.49 -17.57
C TYR A 546 -13.68 -8.77 -18.74
N THR A 547 -14.59 -9.74 -18.63
CA THR A 547 -15.62 -10.00 -19.64
C THR A 547 -17.05 -9.81 -19.06
N PRO A 548 -17.96 -9.09 -19.75
CA PRO A 548 -19.28 -8.74 -19.20
C PRO A 548 -20.23 -9.91 -18.94
N ASP A 549 -20.00 -11.07 -19.55
CA ASP A 549 -20.76 -12.31 -19.32
C ASP A 549 -20.72 -12.78 -17.85
N TYR A 550 -19.64 -12.48 -17.12
CA TYR A 550 -19.51 -12.81 -15.70
C TYR A 550 -19.94 -11.66 -14.77
N ALA A 551 -19.86 -10.41 -15.22
CA ALA A 551 -20.30 -9.27 -14.43
C ALA A 551 -21.80 -9.40 -14.17
N SER A 552 -22.20 -9.54 -12.90
CA SER A 552 -23.56 -9.83 -12.46
C SER A 552 -24.58 -8.72 -12.82
N GLY A 553 -24.90 -8.54 -14.10
CA GLY A 553 -25.97 -7.69 -14.65
C GLY A 553 -25.94 -6.19 -14.30
N LYS A 554 -25.07 -5.78 -13.38
CA LYS A 554 -24.97 -4.42 -12.85
C LYS A 554 -23.86 -3.70 -13.59
N LEU A 555 -24.24 -3.04 -14.68
CA LEU A 555 -23.40 -2.01 -15.29
C LEU A 555 -23.00 -1.01 -14.19
N PRO A 556 -21.71 -0.75 -13.95
CA PRO A 556 -21.31 0.33 -13.06
C PRO A 556 -21.88 1.63 -13.63
N LEU A 557 -22.56 2.40 -12.78
CA LEU A 557 -23.02 3.73 -13.15
C LEU A 557 -21.77 4.56 -13.46
N LEU A 558 -21.64 5.02 -14.71
CA LEU A 558 -20.70 6.07 -15.07
C LEU A 558 -20.90 7.21 -14.06
N ALA A 559 -19.82 7.63 -13.41
CA ALA A 559 -19.86 8.78 -12.53
C ALA A 559 -20.37 9.98 -13.34
N ASN A 560 -21.58 10.44 -13.01
CA ASN A 560 -22.10 11.67 -13.56
C ASN A 560 -21.15 12.79 -13.11
N THR A 561 -20.41 13.35 -14.06
CA THR A 561 -19.77 14.64 -13.90
C THR A 561 -20.87 15.68 -13.71
N LYS A 562 -20.94 16.25 -12.51
CA LYS A 562 -21.62 17.51 -12.22
C LYS A 562 -20.61 18.48 -11.66
#